data_AF-A0A7X7FJY2-F1
#
_entry.id   AF-A0A7X7FJY2-F1
#
_cell.length_a   1.000
_cell.length_b   1.000
_cell.length_c   1.000
_cell.angle_alpha   90.00
_cell.angle_beta   90.00
_cell.angle_gamma   90.00
#
_symmetry.space_group_name_H-M   'P 1'
#
loop_
_entity.id
_entity.type
_entity.pdbx_description
1 polymer ?
#
loop_
_entity_poly.entity_id
_entity_poly.type
_entity_poly.pdbx_seq_one_letter_code
_entity_poly.pdbx_strand_id
1 'polypeptide(L)'
;MRNRFGMITVCLLVIVTLGADVSAAGSGPVGGEYRADVSYPEFMPLWREGWSWTDENGERVLYAHPNMPLGGHLFAIFRNSTASPLEVKDVLLDGVSLAQAVAPEHKPTNHPDDKYPSSLQFSKLPKQQIDKLVSAGEPVWWKAEPMVVAPGGYGQITVRLRREPKVETLTVSIPGLPEDDGQMTTPVGKRQPRFFSINFTPGFDAAYAYLRHPSGKGIAPRQILLDGQDVTGRCTIVADEAVDTVPVVIKPTSPFKQGAWYLFQAVYADGSTARVSIGAWQPGLVYG
;
A
#
# COMPACT_ATOMS: atom_id res chain seq x y z
N MET A 1 71.15 -41.22 21.91
CA MET A 1 70.64 -42.30 21.02
C MET A 1 69.31 -42.81 21.51
N ARG A 2 68.20 -42.34 20.91
CA ARG A 2 67.00 -43.10 20.51
C ARG A 2 65.90 -42.11 20.15
N ASN A 3 65.73 -41.94 18.85
CA ASN A 3 64.65 -41.19 18.22
C ASN A 3 63.30 -41.79 18.60
N ARG A 4 62.34 -40.93 18.98
CA ARG A 4 60.92 -41.21 18.77
C ARG A 4 60.27 -39.97 18.18
N PHE A 5 60.07 -40.04 16.87
CA PHE A 5 59.20 -39.17 16.10
C PHE A 5 57.77 -39.31 16.66
N GLY A 6 57.25 -38.25 17.28
CA GLY A 6 55.83 -38.12 17.59
C GLY A 6 55.13 -37.53 16.38
N MET A 7 54.33 -38.36 15.69
CA MET A 7 53.37 -37.94 14.67
C MET A 7 52.44 -36.86 15.25
N ILE A 8 52.50 -35.66 14.68
CA ILE A 8 51.48 -34.62 14.89
C ILE A 8 50.33 -34.98 13.95
N THR A 9 49.30 -35.62 14.49
CA THR A 9 48.01 -35.78 13.82
C THR A 9 47.34 -34.40 13.75
N VAL A 10 47.46 -33.72 12.61
CA VAL A 10 46.68 -32.52 12.30
C VAL A 10 45.26 -32.97 11.99
N CYS A 11 44.35 -32.86 12.95
CA CYS A 11 42.92 -32.94 12.70
C CYS A 11 42.51 -31.71 11.87
N LEU A 12 42.38 -31.89 10.56
CA LEU A 12 41.72 -30.95 9.66
C LEU A 12 40.25 -30.85 10.10
N LEU A 13 39.91 -29.78 10.81
CA LEU A 13 38.52 -29.44 11.10
C LEU A 13 37.90 -28.90 9.80
N VAL A 14 37.25 -29.79 9.04
CA VAL A 14 36.41 -29.41 7.91
C VAL A 14 35.18 -28.69 8.49
N ILE A 15 35.19 -27.36 8.47
CA ILE A 15 34.01 -26.54 8.74
C ILE A 15 33.07 -26.75 7.54
N VAL A 16 32.16 -27.71 7.68
CA VAL A 16 31.02 -27.86 6.79
C VAL A 16 30.10 -26.67 7.06
N THR A 17 29.96 -25.85 6.04
CA THR A 17 29.08 -24.70 5.94
C THR A 17 27.63 -25.08 6.22
N LEU A 18 27.07 -24.61 7.34
CA LEU A 18 25.65 -24.29 7.41
C LEU A 18 25.52 -22.86 6.88
N GLY A 19 25.59 -22.73 5.55
CA GLY A 19 25.00 -21.58 4.89
C GLY A 19 23.53 -21.60 5.28
N ALA A 20 23.09 -20.59 6.03
CA ALA A 20 21.67 -20.38 6.21
C ALA A 20 21.08 -20.26 4.80
N ASP A 21 20.31 -21.26 4.40
CA ASP A 21 19.40 -21.11 3.28
C ASP A 21 18.54 -19.90 3.63
N VAL A 22 18.86 -18.75 3.03
CA VAL A 22 17.92 -17.66 2.87
C VAL A 22 16.83 -18.28 2.04
N SER A 23 15.83 -18.84 2.72
CA SER A 23 14.63 -19.36 2.09
C SER A 23 14.15 -18.27 1.16
N ALA A 24 14.25 -18.53 -0.14
CA ALA A 24 13.69 -17.68 -1.15
C ALA A 24 12.19 -17.66 -0.87
N ALA A 25 11.74 -16.63 -0.15
CA ALA A 25 10.34 -16.33 -0.03
C ALA A 25 9.82 -16.24 -1.46
N GLY A 26 8.91 -17.15 -1.81
CA GLY A 26 8.34 -17.26 -3.15
C GLY A 26 7.82 -15.92 -3.66
N SER A 27 7.60 -15.83 -4.97
CA SER A 27 6.97 -14.69 -5.68
C SER A 27 6.08 -13.90 -4.73
N GLY A 28 6.44 -12.63 -4.49
CA GLY A 28 5.95 -11.89 -3.33
C GLY A 28 4.43 -11.76 -3.32
N PRO A 29 3.80 -11.62 -2.14
CA PRO A 29 2.37 -11.33 -1.98
C PRO A 29 2.00 -9.89 -2.40
N VAL A 30 2.46 -9.51 -3.58
CA VAL A 30 2.22 -8.25 -4.26
C VAL A 30 0.77 -8.25 -4.75
N GLY A 31 0.10 -7.11 -4.62
CA GLY A 31 -1.30 -7.00 -4.98
C GLY A 31 -1.82 -5.60 -4.74
N GLY A 32 -2.96 -5.30 -5.34
CA GLY A 32 -3.61 -4.01 -5.15
C GLY A 32 -5.10 -4.13 -4.88
N GLU A 33 -5.65 -3.02 -4.44
CA GLU A 33 -7.06 -2.84 -4.16
C GLU A 33 -7.48 -1.44 -4.60
N TYR A 34 -8.55 -1.36 -5.40
CA TYR A 34 -9.23 -0.12 -5.66
C TYR A 34 -10.40 0.03 -4.67
N ARG A 35 -10.41 1.15 -3.95
CA ARG A 35 -11.46 1.52 -3.02
C ARG A 35 -12.19 2.74 -3.56
N ALA A 36 -13.36 2.51 -4.16
CA ALA A 36 -14.26 3.57 -4.53
C ALA A 36 -14.68 4.37 -3.30
N ASP A 37 -14.81 5.68 -3.46
CA ASP A 37 -15.37 6.53 -2.41
C ASP A 37 -16.85 6.19 -2.19
N VAL A 38 -17.30 6.40 -0.96
CA VAL A 38 -18.71 6.29 -0.60
C VAL A 38 -19.31 7.70 -0.64
N SER A 39 -20.40 7.85 -1.38
CA SER A 39 -21.16 9.09 -1.38
C SER A 39 -21.89 9.26 -0.06
N TYR A 40 -21.79 10.44 0.53
CA TYR A 40 -22.59 10.87 1.67
C TYR A 40 -23.38 12.12 1.28
N PRO A 41 -24.50 11.98 0.52
CA PRO A 41 -25.28 13.09 0.00
C PRO A 41 -25.70 14.11 1.05
N GLU A 42 -25.96 13.65 2.27
CA GLU A 42 -26.33 14.47 3.43
C GLU A 42 -25.25 15.50 3.81
N PHE A 43 -23.97 15.23 3.52
CA PHE A 43 -22.86 16.13 3.76
C PHE A 43 -22.46 16.94 2.53
N MET A 44 -23.09 16.74 1.36
CA MET A 44 -22.76 17.46 0.13
C MET A 44 -22.76 18.99 0.28
N PRO A 45 -23.66 19.64 1.06
CA PRO A 45 -23.57 21.09 1.29
C PRO A 45 -22.23 21.57 1.86
N LEU A 46 -21.50 20.72 2.59
CA LEU A 46 -20.19 21.02 3.17
C LEU A 46 -19.05 20.90 2.14
N TRP A 47 -19.21 20.02 1.14
CA TRP A 47 -18.19 19.70 0.13
C TRP A 47 -18.35 20.45 -1.20
N ARG A 48 -19.34 21.35 -1.28
CA ARG A 48 -19.46 22.32 -2.37
C ARG A 48 -18.37 23.38 -2.20
N GLU A 49 -17.11 23.00 -2.41
CA GLU A 49 -16.05 23.98 -2.61
C GLU A 49 -16.31 24.74 -3.92
N GLY A 50 -16.05 26.06 -3.91
CA GLY A 50 -16.43 26.95 -5.02
C GLY A 50 -17.24 28.18 -4.61
N TRP A 51 -17.48 28.42 -3.30
CA TRP A 51 -18.20 29.61 -2.82
C TRP A 51 -17.66 30.94 -3.34
N SER A 52 -16.35 30.98 -3.67
CA SER A 52 -15.63 32.14 -4.18
C SER A 52 -15.26 32.05 -5.67
N TRP A 53 -15.51 30.94 -6.36
CA TRP A 53 -15.10 30.76 -7.75
C TRP A 53 -16.29 30.88 -8.68
N THR A 54 -16.15 31.67 -9.73
CA THR A 54 -17.16 31.84 -10.78
C THR A 54 -16.67 31.20 -12.07
N ASP A 55 -17.58 30.59 -12.83
CA ASP A 55 -17.31 30.11 -14.17
C ASP A 55 -17.17 31.29 -15.17
N GLU A 56 -16.98 30.96 -16.45
CA GLU A 56 -16.88 31.94 -17.54
C GLU A 56 -18.13 32.83 -17.73
N ASN A 57 -19.26 32.44 -17.13
CA ASN A 57 -20.52 33.17 -17.17
C ASN A 57 -20.79 33.97 -15.88
N GLY A 58 -19.87 33.96 -14.91
CA GLY A 58 -20.02 34.65 -13.62
C GLY A 58 -20.86 33.87 -12.60
N GLU A 59 -21.27 32.65 -12.92
CA GLU A 59 -22.04 31.79 -12.02
C GLU A 59 -21.12 31.04 -11.05
N ARG A 60 -21.58 30.76 -9.83
CA ARG A 60 -20.75 30.01 -8.86
C ARG A 60 -20.43 28.63 -9.40
N VAL A 61 -19.15 28.27 -9.40
CA VAL A 61 -18.68 26.94 -9.78
C VAL A 61 -19.27 25.91 -8.82
N LEU A 62 -20.18 25.07 -9.33
CA LEU A 62 -20.67 23.90 -8.62
C LEU A 62 -19.70 22.74 -8.84
N TYR A 63 -18.68 22.66 -8.00
CA TYR A 63 -17.66 21.61 -8.11
C TYR A 63 -18.23 20.20 -7.92
N ALA A 64 -19.14 20.01 -6.96
CA ALA A 64 -19.69 18.70 -6.61
C ALA A 64 -21.22 18.69 -6.79
N HIS A 65 -21.73 17.69 -7.51
CA HIS A 65 -23.16 17.47 -7.73
C HIS A 65 -23.57 16.02 -7.36
N PRO A 66 -24.84 15.76 -7.02
CA PRO A 66 -25.27 14.44 -6.51
C PRO A 66 -24.96 13.26 -7.44
N ASN A 67 -24.97 13.51 -8.75
CA ASN A 67 -24.71 12.49 -9.78
C ASN A 67 -23.25 12.47 -10.25
N MET A 68 -22.35 13.14 -9.53
CA MET A 68 -20.94 13.21 -9.89
C MET A 68 -20.29 11.84 -9.64
N PRO A 69 -19.64 11.21 -10.65
CA PRO A 69 -18.87 9.99 -10.41
C PRO A 69 -17.76 10.30 -9.43
N LEU A 70 -17.81 9.63 -8.27
CA LEU A 70 -16.75 9.70 -7.29
C LEU A 70 -15.59 8.81 -7.73
N GLY A 71 -14.38 9.26 -7.44
CA GLY A 71 -13.21 8.43 -7.62
C GLY A 71 -12.99 7.49 -6.45
N GLY A 72 -11.75 7.39 -6.05
CA GLY A 72 -11.35 6.44 -5.03
C GLY A 72 -9.87 6.48 -4.76
N HIS A 73 -9.40 5.47 -4.03
CA HIS A 73 -7.99 5.26 -3.77
C HIS A 73 -7.58 3.90 -4.32
N LEU A 74 -6.50 3.89 -5.10
CA LEU A 74 -5.81 2.67 -5.49
C LEU A 74 -4.65 2.46 -4.52
N PHE A 75 -4.65 1.32 -3.85
CA PHE A 75 -3.55 0.86 -3.00
C PHE A 75 -2.83 -0.25 -3.73
N ALA A 76 -1.50 -0.19 -3.83
CA ALA A 76 -0.70 -1.23 -4.46
C ALA A 76 0.51 -1.56 -3.59
N ILE A 77 0.60 -2.81 -3.15
CA ILE A 77 1.68 -3.31 -2.30
C ILE A 77 2.78 -3.89 -3.19
N PHE A 78 4.03 -3.53 -2.92
CA PHE A 78 5.19 -4.02 -3.65
C PHE A 78 6.29 -4.50 -2.69
N ARG A 79 7.25 -5.23 -3.23
CA ARG A 79 8.44 -5.71 -2.50
C ARG A 79 9.70 -5.11 -3.12
N ASN A 80 10.61 -4.59 -2.29
CA ASN A 80 11.95 -4.28 -2.77
C ASN A 80 12.79 -5.56 -2.80
N SER A 81 12.82 -6.26 -3.93
CA SER A 81 13.67 -7.45 -4.10
C SER A 81 15.12 -7.16 -4.48
N THR A 82 15.49 -5.88 -4.59
CA THR A 82 16.87 -5.49 -4.89
C THR A 82 17.78 -5.63 -3.66
N ALA A 83 19.09 -5.62 -3.89
CA ALA A 83 20.09 -5.67 -2.81
C ALA A 83 20.29 -4.32 -2.09
N SER A 84 19.68 -3.23 -2.58
CA SER A 84 19.88 -1.87 -2.08
C SER A 84 18.58 -1.25 -1.57
N PRO A 85 18.63 -0.29 -0.64
CA PRO A 85 17.45 0.51 -0.29
C PRO A 85 16.85 1.18 -1.53
N LEU A 86 15.53 1.15 -1.65
CA LEU A 86 14.78 1.69 -2.78
C LEU A 86 14.01 2.95 -2.36
N GLU A 87 14.23 4.05 -3.09
CA GLU A 87 13.42 5.26 -3.04
C GLU A 87 12.54 5.31 -4.29
N VAL A 88 11.22 5.32 -4.11
CA VAL A 88 10.28 5.34 -5.23
C VAL A 88 10.12 6.76 -5.75
N LYS A 89 10.79 7.07 -6.85
CA LYS A 89 10.77 8.39 -7.49
C LYS A 89 9.68 8.54 -8.54
N ASP A 90 9.15 7.43 -9.03
CA ASP A 90 8.07 7.41 -9.99
C ASP A 90 7.26 6.11 -9.86
N VAL A 91 6.03 6.16 -10.32
CA VAL A 91 5.10 5.04 -10.41
C VAL A 91 4.43 5.12 -11.76
N LEU A 92 4.33 3.99 -12.45
CA LEU A 92 3.57 3.90 -13.70
C LEU A 92 2.15 3.44 -13.40
N LEU A 93 1.15 4.22 -13.82
CA LEU A 93 -0.25 3.79 -13.87
C LEU A 93 -0.59 3.45 -15.32
N ASP A 94 -0.91 2.18 -15.56
CA ASP A 94 -1.06 1.58 -16.89
C ASP A 94 0.11 1.97 -17.82
N GLY A 95 1.34 1.93 -17.31
CA GLY A 95 2.54 2.26 -18.09
C GLY A 95 2.79 3.75 -18.30
N VAL A 96 2.00 4.65 -17.70
CA VAL A 96 2.20 6.11 -17.79
C VAL A 96 2.77 6.65 -16.47
N SER A 97 3.86 7.43 -16.56
CA SER A 97 4.55 8.03 -15.41
C SER A 97 3.65 8.99 -14.63
N LEU A 98 3.41 8.70 -13.36
CA LEU A 98 2.65 9.58 -12.46
C LEU A 98 3.46 10.80 -12.02
N ALA A 99 4.79 10.70 -11.95
CA ALA A 99 5.65 11.85 -11.69
C ALA A 99 5.58 12.90 -12.80
N GLN A 100 5.39 12.47 -14.05
CA GLN A 100 5.22 13.38 -15.20
C GLN A 100 3.75 13.80 -15.40
N ALA A 101 2.80 12.95 -15.02
CA ALA A 101 1.38 13.19 -15.20
C ALA A 101 0.82 14.19 -14.18
N VAL A 102 1.13 14.02 -12.89
CA VAL A 102 0.70 14.95 -11.83
C VAL A 102 1.72 16.10 -11.76
N ALA A 103 1.85 16.83 -12.86
CA ALA A 103 2.85 17.86 -13.02
C ALA A 103 2.45 19.14 -12.28
N PRO A 104 3.41 19.82 -11.60
CA PRO A 104 3.14 21.12 -11.01
C PRO A 104 3.03 22.20 -12.10
N GLU A 105 2.14 23.17 -11.89
CA GLU A 105 1.98 24.36 -12.75
C GLU A 105 3.28 25.17 -12.86
N HIS A 106 3.94 25.38 -11.71
CA HIS A 106 5.21 26.08 -11.59
C HIS A 106 6.13 25.39 -10.60
N LYS A 107 7.41 25.77 -10.63
CA LYS A 107 8.37 25.36 -9.61
C LYS A 107 8.08 26.13 -8.31
N PRO A 108 8.06 25.47 -7.14
CA PRO A 108 7.91 26.16 -5.87
C PRO A 108 8.99 27.25 -5.71
N THR A 109 8.56 28.42 -5.29
CA THR A 109 9.38 29.62 -5.06
C THR A 109 10.02 29.64 -3.66
N ASN A 110 9.84 28.57 -2.87
CA ASN A 110 10.25 28.44 -1.46
C ASN A 110 9.62 29.49 -0.53
N HIS A 111 8.58 30.18 -0.96
CA HIS A 111 7.76 31.02 -0.08
C HIS A 111 6.83 30.13 0.76
N PRO A 112 6.66 30.35 2.07
CA PRO A 112 5.84 29.48 2.94
C PRO A 112 4.39 29.30 2.47
N ASP A 113 3.83 30.33 1.86
CA ASP A 113 2.46 30.34 1.35
C ASP A 113 2.34 29.99 -0.14
N ASP A 114 3.43 29.55 -0.79
CA ASP A 114 3.39 29.20 -2.21
C ASP A 114 2.54 27.96 -2.43
N LYS A 115 1.44 28.15 -3.16
CA LYS A 115 0.58 27.07 -3.63
C LYS A 115 1.03 26.71 -5.02
N TYR A 116 1.43 25.46 -5.22
CA TYR A 116 1.81 24.93 -6.54
C TYR A 116 0.83 23.82 -6.96
N PRO A 117 -0.29 24.18 -7.64
CA PRO A 117 -1.25 23.21 -8.13
C PRO A 117 -0.56 22.16 -9.00
N SER A 118 -0.89 20.89 -8.78
CA SER A 118 -0.36 19.78 -9.57
C SER A 118 -1.50 18.98 -10.19
N SER A 119 -1.48 18.78 -11.51
CA SER A 119 -2.57 18.12 -12.21
C SER A 119 -2.18 17.63 -13.60
N LEU A 120 -3.02 16.77 -14.19
CA LEU A 120 -2.89 16.35 -15.58
C LEU A 120 -2.90 17.53 -16.57
N GLN A 121 -3.55 18.65 -16.23
CA GLN A 121 -3.68 19.81 -17.12
C GLN A 121 -2.34 20.51 -17.36
N PHE A 122 -1.42 20.43 -16.40
CA PHE A 122 -0.08 21.01 -16.51
C PHE A 122 0.94 20.02 -17.09
N SER A 123 0.52 18.76 -17.32
CA SER A 123 1.39 17.74 -17.85
C SER A 123 1.74 17.99 -19.31
N LYS A 124 2.99 17.68 -19.67
CA LYS A 124 3.48 17.72 -21.05
C LYS A 124 3.44 16.36 -21.74
N LEU A 125 2.79 15.38 -21.13
CA LEU A 125 2.65 14.05 -21.71
C LEU A 125 1.84 14.12 -23.02
N PRO A 126 2.10 13.22 -23.99
CA PRO A 126 1.29 13.12 -25.19
C PRO A 126 -0.19 12.92 -24.86
N LYS A 127 -1.08 13.50 -25.68
CA LYS A 127 -2.54 13.41 -25.49
C LYS A 127 -3.03 11.98 -25.25
N GLN A 128 -2.48 11.01 -25.97
CA GLN A 128 -2.82 9.59 -25.81
C GLN A 128 -2.59 9.08 -24.39
N GLN A 129 -1.52 9.50 -23.74
CA GLN A 129 -1.21 9.11 -22.35
C GLN A 129 -2.11 9.83 -21.35
N ILE A 130 -2.43 11.11 -21.61
CA ILE A 130 -3.42 11.85 -20.80
C ILE A 130 -4.79 11.20 -20.89
N ASP A 131 -5.27 10.88 -22.09
CA ASP A 131 -6.57 10.24 -22.30
C ASP A 131 -6.62 8.85 -21.61
N LYS A 132 -5.49 8.12 -21.59
CA LYS A 132 -5.36 6.87 -20.84
C LYS A 132 -5.53 7.08 -19.34
N LEU A 133 -4.85 8.08 -18.76
CA LEU A 133 -4.96 8.40 -17.34
C LEU A 133 -6.34 8.94 -16.93
N VAL A 134 -6.99 9.72 -17.81
CA VAL A 134 -8.39 10.14 -17.62
C VAL A 134 -9.30 8.92 -17.57
N SER A 135 -9.08 7.93 -18.43
CA SER A 135 -9.84 6.68 -18.44
C SER A 135 -9.56 5.81 -17.21
N ALA A 136 -8.35 5.87 -16.68
CA ALA A 136 -7.93 5.22 -15.44
C ALA A 136 -8.45 5.90 -14.15
N GLY A 137 -9.26 6.96 -14.26
CA GLY A 137 -9.87 7.64 -13.11
C GLY A 137 -9.21 8.97 -12.73
N GLU A 138 -8.36 9.53 -13.58
CA GLU A 138 -7.75 10.86 -13.42
C GLU A 138 -6.96 11.00 -12.09
N PRO A 139 -5.68 10.56 -12.04
CA PRO A 139 -4.87 10.64 -10.83
C PRO A 139 -4.61 12.08 -10.40
N VAL A 140 -4.81 12.35 -9.11
CA VAL A 140 -4.69 13.69 -8.49
C VAL A 140 -3.41 13.82 -7.69
N TRP A 141 -3.05 12.78 -6.93
CA TRP A 141 -1.80 12.69 -6.20
C TRP A 141 -1.46 11.22 -6.01
N TRP A 142 -0.18 10.95 -5.75
CA TRP A 142 0.28 9.62 -5.37
C TRP A 142 1.36 9.74 -4.29
N LYS A 143 1.53 8.70 -3.50
CA LYS A 143 2.61 8.60 -2.51
C LYS A 143 3.12 7.17 -2.41
N ALA A 144 4.40 7.03 -2.09
CA ALA A 144 5.02 5.78 -1.71
C ALA A 144 5.35 5.80 -0.21
N GLU A 145 4.99 4.74 0.49
CA GLU A 145 5.30 4.58 1.91
C GLU A 145 5.87 3.18 2.20
N PRO A 146 6.99 3.06 2.95
CA PRO A 146 7.85 4.15 3.40
C PRO A 146 8.53 4.90 2.22
N MET A 147 9.06 6.08 2.50
CA MET A 147 9.87 6.84 1.52
C MET A 147 11.09 6.04 1.03
N VAL A 148 11.70 5.25 1.92
CA VAL A 148 12.81 4.36 1.60
C VAL A 148 12.46 2.95 2.07
N VAL A 149 12.42 2.01 1.12
CA VAL A 149 12.13 0.60 1.37
C VAL A 149 13.44 -0.17 1.45
N ALA A 150 13.72 -0.81 2.59
CA ALA A 150 14.92 -1.63 2.75
C ALA A 150 14.93 -2.84 1.81
N PRO A 151 16.10 -3.42 1.49
CA PRO A 151 16.20 -4.69 0.77
C PRO A 151 15.33 -5.78 1.42
N GLY A 152 14.55 -6.49 0.60
CA GLY A 152 13.60 -7.50 1.02
C GLY A 152 12.31 -6.98 1.67
N GLY A 153 12.22 -5.67 1.95
CA GLY A 153 11.08 -5.04 2.62
C GLY A 153 9.90 -4.75 1.68
N TYR A 154 8.77 -4.37 2.27
CA TYR A 154 7.54 -4.04 1.55
C TYR A 154 7.22 -2.55 1.60
N GLY A 155 6.61 -2.04 0.53
CA GLY A 155 6.05 -0.70 0.47
C GLY A 155 4.62 -0.72 -0.05
N GLN A 156 3.96 0.43 0.08
CA GLN A 156 2.63 0.69 -0.46
C GLN A 156 2.67 1.97 -1.30
N ILE A 157 2.13 1.87 -2.50
CA ILE A 157 1.73 3.01 -3.30
C ILE A 157 0.27 3.30 -3.03
N THR A 158 -0.05 4.56 -2.75
CA THR A 158 -1.43 5.05 -2.72
C THR A 158 -1.59 6.07 -3.85
N VAL A 159 -2.57 5.87 -4.72
CA VAL A 159 -2.95 6.82 -5.77
C VAL A 159 -4.37 7.30 -5.52
N ARG A 160 -4.57 8.62 -5.47
CA ARG A 160 -5.90 9.22 -5.42
C ARG A 160 -6.42 9.44 -6.84
N LEU A 161 -7.57 8.84 -7.15
CA LEU A 161 -8.27 9.02 -8.42
C LEU A 161 -9.43 9.99 -8.22
N ARG A 162 -9.56 10.97 -9.12
CA ARG A 162 -10.66 11.96 -9.07
C ARG A 162 -12.00 11.34 -9.48
N ARG A 163 -11.96 10.38 -10.40
CA ARG A 163 -13.12 9.77 -11.04
C ARG A 163 -13.08 8.26 -10.94
N GLU A 164 -14.26 7.65 -11.00
CA GLU A 164 -14.36 6.20 -11.14
C GLU A 164 -13.65 5.78 -12.44
N PRO A 165 -12.71 4.81 -12.38
CA PRO A 165 -12.06 4.30 -13.56
C PRO A 165 -13.07 3.70 -14.54
N LYS A 166 -12.88 3.96 -15.83
CA LYS A 166 -13.70 3.42 -16.94
C LYS A 166 -13.09 2.15 -17.54
N VAL A 167 -12.11 1.59 -16.86
CA VAL A 167 -11.35 0.40 -17.25
C VAL A 167 -11.65 -0.73 -16.26
N GLU A 168 -11.55 -1.98 -16.70
CA GLU A 168 -11.83 -3.14 -15.85
C GLU A 168 -10.74 -3.37 -14.80
N THR A 169 -9.49 -3.05 -15.16
CA THR A 169 -8.31 -3.23 -14.32
C THR A 169 -7.41 -2.00 -14.38
N LEU A 170 -6.68 -1.77 -13.29
CA LEU A 170 -5.62 -0.78 -13.17
C LEU A 170 -4.31 -1.51 -12.88
N THR A 171 -3.27 -1.18 -13.63
CA THR A 171 -1.94 -1.74 -13.46
C THR A 171 -1.01 -0.69 -12.86
N VAL A 172 -0.46 -0.97 -11.69
CA VAL A 172 0.59 -0.15 -11.08
C VAL A 172 1.93 -0.84 -11.33
N SER A 173 2.97 -0.09 -11.70
CA SER A 173 4.32 -0.64 -11.83
C SER A 173 5.35 0.32 -11.25
N ILE A 174 6.37 -0.23 -10.58
CA ILE A 174 7.47 0.55 -10.02
C ILE A 174 8.71 0.35 -10.89
N PRO A 175 9.19 1.41 -11.57
CA PRO A 175 10.38 1.33 -12.39
C PRO A 175 11.59 0.79 -11.61
N GLY A 176 12.29 -0.19 -12.20
CA GLY A 176 13.49 -0.79 -11.60
C GLY A 176 13.24 -2.01 -10.72
N LEU A 177 11.98 -2.39 -10.49
CA LEU A 177 11.64 -3.67 -9.85
C LEU A 177 11.23 -4.73 -10.89
N PRO A 178 11.51 -6.02 -10.63
CA PRO A 178 10.93 -7.13 -11.38
C PRO A 178 9.39 -7.12 -11.33
N GLU A 179 8.74 -7.70 -12.34
CA GLU A 179 7.27 -7.73 -12.45
C GLU A 179 6.61 -8.35 -11.22
N ASP A 180 7.08 -9.52 -10.77
CA ASP A 180 6.56 -10.26 -9.61
C ASP A 180 6.63 -9.46 -8.29
N ASP A 181 7.50 -8.46 -8.21
CA ASP A 181 7.76 -7.68 -7.01
C ASP A 181 7.24 -6.23 -7.09
N GLY A 182 7.09 -5.70 -8.31
CA GLY A 182 6.83 -4.29 -8.56
C GLY A 182 5.63 -3.99 -9.45
N GLN A 183 4.95 -4.99 -10.02
CA GLN A 183 3.75 -4.82 -10.85
C GLN A 183 2.50 -5.43 -10.22
N MET A 184 1.41 -4.65 -10.20
CA MET A 184 0.16 -4.98 -9.54
C MET A 184 -1.02 -4.68 -10.45
N THR A 185 -1.76 -5.73 -10.84
CA THR A 185 -3.01 -5.58 -11.60
C THR A 185 -4.20 -5.70 -10.65
N THR A 186 -5.02 -4.65 -10.61
CA THR A 186 -6.11 -4.50 -9.66
C THR A 186 -7.45 -4.39 -10.37
N PRO A 187 -8.44 -5.26 -10.08
CA PRO A 187 -9.79 -5.10 -10.62
C PRO A 187 -10.52 -3.92 -9.97
N VAL A 188 -11.19 -3.08 -10.78
CA VAL A 188 -11.90 -1.87 -10.31
C VAL A 188 -13.27 -2.21 -9.71
N GLY A 189 -14.02 -3.13 -10.31
CA GLY A 189 -15.39 -3.46 -9.87
C GLY A 189 -15.49 -4.48 -8.73
N LYS A 190 -14.37 -5.04 -8.26
CA LYS A 190 -14.37 -6.11 -7.26
C LYS A 190 -13.96 -5.58 -5.89
N ARG A 191 -14.93 -5.41 -5.00
CA ARG A 191 -14.64 -5.10 -3.59
C ARG A 191 -13.86 -6.25 -2.96
N GLN A 192 -12.81 -5.92 -2.23
CA GLN A 192 -11.98 -6.87 -1.48
C GLN A 192 -12.23 -6.69 0.02
N PRO A 193 -11.97 -7.72 0.84
CA PRO A 193 -11.84 -7.52 2.27
C PRO A 193 -10.69 -6.57 2.56
N ARG A 194 -10.75 -5.87 3.69
CA ARG A 194 -9.74 -4.87 4.06
C ARG A 194 -9.44 -4.86 5.54
N PHE A 195 -8.23 -4.43 5.86
CA PHE A 195 -7.90 -3.89 7.17
C PHE A 195 -8.52 -2.50 7.28
N PHE A 196 -9.51 -2.35 8.15
CA PHE A 196 -10.15 -1.08 8.45
C PHE A 196 -9.31 -0.23 9.42
N SER A 197 -8.64 -0.89 10.38
CA SER A 197 -7.71 -0.25 11.31
C SER A 197 -6.69 -1.26 11.82
N ILE A 198 -5.47 -0.80 12.09
CA ILE A 198 -4.42 -1.55 12.79
C ILE A 198 -3.79 -0.61 13.81
N ASN A 199 -3.66 -1.07 15.05
CA ASN A 199 -2.95 -0.36 16.11
C ASN A 199 -1.97 -1.31 16.78
N PHE A 200 -0.84 -0.79 17.27
CA PHE A 200 0.18 -1.59 17.94
C PHE A 200 0.03 -1.46 19.46
N THR A 201 0.39 -2.50 20.21
CA THR A 201 0.52 -2.39 21.67
C THR A 201 1.72 -1.50 22.03
N PRO A 202 1.75 -0.87 23.22
CA PRO A 202 2.88 -0.03 23.63
C PRO A 202 4.23 -0.75 23.62
N GLY A 203 4.24 -2.04 23.93
CA GLY A 203 5.44 -2.90 23.89
C GLY A 203 5.75 -3.47 22.50
N PHE A 204 4.93 -3.16 21.48
CA PHE A 204 5.02 -3.72 20.13
C PHE A 204 5.02 -5.26 20.07
N ASP A 205 4.47 -5.92 21.10
CA ASP A 205 4.35 -7.38 21.18
C ASP A 205 3.07 -7.93 20.55
N ALA A 206 2.13 -7.05 20.17
CA ALA A 206 0.94 -7.38 19.41
C ALA A 206 0.44 -6.21 18.56
N ALA A 207 -0.35 -6.54 17.54
CA ALA A 207 -1.15 -5.60 16.77
C ALA A 207 -2.64 -5.94 16.90
N TYR A 208 -3.47 -4.93 17.15
CA TYR A 208 -4.92 -5.01 17.12
C TYR A 208 -5.41 -4.56 15.75
N ALA A 209 -5.90 -5.51 14.97
CA ALA A 209 -6.44 -5.29 13.64
C ALA A 209 -7.96 -5.44 13.64
N TYR A 210 -8.62 -4.64 12.82
CA TYR A 210 -10.05 -4.73 12.54
C TYR A 210 -10.23 -4.97 11.06
N LEU A 211 -10.83 -6.10 10.71
CA LEU A 211 -11.07 -6.52 9.34
C LEU A 211 -12.53 -6.29 8.95
N ARG A 212 -12.79 -5.98 7.69
CA ARG A 212 -14.14 -5.96 7.10
C ARG A 212 -14.16 -6.76 5.82
N HIS A 213 -15.19 -7.58 5.66
CA HIS A 213 -15.44 -8.36 4.44
C HIS A 213 -16.50 -7.66 3.57
N PRO A 214 -16.37 -7.65 2.23
CA PRO A 214 -17.31 -6.96 1.34
C PRO A 214 -18.74 -7.50 1.37
N SER A 215 -18.97 -8.69 1.94
CA SER A 215 -20.30 -9.23 2.19
C SER A 215 -21.09 -8.48 3.28
N GLY A 216 -20.45 -7.60 4.05
CA GLY A 216 -21.08 -6.90 5.18
C GLY A 216 -21.25 -7.76 6.43
N LYS A 217 -20.66 -8.97 6.44
CA LYS A 217 -20.68 -9.89 7.58
C LYS A 217 -19.29 -10.05 8.19
N GLY A 218 -19.23 -10.37 9.48
CA GLY A 218 -18.03 -10.65 10.24
C GLY A 218 -17.54 -12.05 9.92
N ILE A 219 -16.93 -12.20 8.74
CA ILE A 219 -16.33 -13.45 8.29
C ILE A 219 -14.90 -13.55 8.82
N ALA A 220 -14.56 -14.66 9.48
CA ALA A 220 -13.20 -14.93 9.92
C ALA A 220 -12.28 -15.20 8.71
N PRO A 221 -11.08 -14.60 8.65
CA PRO A 221 -10.06 -15.03 7.69
C PRO A 221 -9.57 -16.44 8.03
N ARG A 222 -9.19 -17.19 6.99
CA ARG A 222 -8.59 -18.53 7.12
C ARG A 222 -7.12 -18.45 7.52
N GLN A 223 -6.41 -17.45 7.03
CA GLN A 223 -5.00 -17.22 7.35
C GLN A 223 -4.72 -15.75 7.63
N ILE A 224 -3.85 -15.48 8.59
CA ILE A 224 -3.21 -14.19 8.79
C ILE A 224 -1.73 -14.35 8.45
N LEU A 225 -1.24 -13.54 7.51
CA LEU A 225 0.16 -13.49 7.14
C LEU A 225 0.77 -12.16 7.60
N LEU A 226 1.99 -12.23 8.09
CA LEU A 226 2.85 -11.08 8.41
C LEU A 226 4.13 -11.20 7.60
N ASP A 227 4.40 -10.24 6.71
CA ASP A 227 5.51 -10.27 5.76
C ASP A 227 5.57 -11.58 4.93
N GLY A 228 4.39 -12.15 4.63
CA GLY A 228 4.23 -13.42 3.93
C GLY A 228 4.37 -14.68 4.81
N GLN A 229 4.74 -14.54 6.09
CA GLN A 229 4.81 -15.65 7.06
C GLN A 229 3.44 -15.92 7.68
N ASP A 230 3.00 -17.17 7.69
CA ASP A 230 1.74 -17.55 8.35
C ASP A 230 1.89 -17.46 9.89
N VAL A 231 1.15 -16.53 10.48
CA VAL A 231 1.09 -16.28 11.92
C VAL A 231 -0.27 -16.62 12.52
N THR A 232 -1.13 -17.32 11.78
CA THR A 232 -2.53 -17.61 12.17
C THR A 232 -2.62 -18.27 13.55
N GLY A 233 -1.73 -19.24 13.85
CA GLY A 233 -1.69 -19.91 15.15
C GLY A 233 -1.27 -19.01 16.32
N ARG A 234 -0.81 -17.79 16.05
CA ARG A 234 -0.44 -16.76 17.04
C ARG A 234 -1.49 -15.65 17.12
N CYS A 235 -2.59 -15.79 16.40
CA CYS A 235 -3.67 -14.81 16.37
C CYS A 235 -4.84 -15.23 17.27
N THR A 236 -5.52 -14.26 17.86
CA THR A 236 -6.87 -14.43 18.39
C THR A 236 -7.83 -13.73 17.46
N ILE A 237 -8.73 -14.49 16.83
CA ILE A 237 -9.72 -14.00 15.87
C ILE A 237 -11.10 -14.21 16.49
N VAL A 238 -11.90 -13.14 16.55
CA VAL A 238 -13.31 -13.23 16.96
C VAL A 238 -14.16 -12.79 15.79
N ALA A 239 -15.12 -13.61 15.40
CA ALA A 239 -15.98 -13.38 14.24
C ALA A 239 -17.43 -13.66 14.62
N ASP A 240 -18.33 -12.82 14.13
CA ASP A 240 -19.77 -12.94 14.27
C ASP A 240 -20.41 -12.42 12.98
N GLU A 241 -21.22 -13.23 12.32
CA GLU A 241 -21.87 -12.86 11.06
C GLU A 241 -22.92 -11.75 11.24
N ALA A 242 -23.36 -11.46 12.47
CA ALA A 242 -24.31 -10.39 12.79
C ALA A 242 -23.69 -8.99 12.79
N VAL A 243 -22.36 -8.87 12.80
CA VAL A 243 -21.64 -7.59 12.71
C VAL A 243 -20.83 -7.52 11.42
N ASP A 244 -20.34 -6.33 11.02
CA ASP A 244 -19.57 -6.16 9.77
C ASP A 244 -18.04 -6.23 9.96
N THR A 245 -17.59 -6.38 11.21
CA THR A 245 -16.20 -6.18 11.61
C THR A 245 -15.69 -7.38 12.42
N VAL A 246 -14.47 -7.83 12.10
CA VAL A 246 -13.77 -8.94 12.76
C VAL A 246 -12.52 -8.39 13.46
N PRO A 247 -12.50 -8.31 14.81
CA PRO A 247 -11.29 -7.97 15.55
C PRO A 247 -10.31 -9.15 15.57
N VAL A 248 -9.02 -8.82 15.39
CA VAL A 248 -7.91 -9.76 15.42
C VAL A 248 -6.79 -9.22 16.28
N VAL A 249 -6.32 -10.02 17.24
CA VAL A 249 -5.05 -9.79 17.93
C VAL A 249 -3.98 -10.57 17.19
N ILE A 250 -2.98 -9.90 16.61
CA ILE A 250 -1.89 -10.51 15.86
C ILE A 250 -0.62 -10.44 16.70
N LYS A 251 -0.07 -11.60 17.09
CA LYS A 251 1.20 -11.66 17.84
C LYS A 251 2.34 -12.12 16.94
N PRO A 252 3.31 -11.25 16.60
CA PRO A 252 4.45 -11.64 15.78
C PRO A 252 5.35 -12.64 16.53
N THR A 253 6.26 -13.31 15.82
CA THR A 253 7.24 -14.23 16.43
C THR A 253 8.25 -13.52 17.32
N SER A 254 8.60 -12.29 16.96
CA SER A 254 9.38 -11.33 17.76
C SER A 254 8.63 -9.99 17.80
N PRO A 255 8.77 -9.17 18.85
CA PRO A 255 8.14 -7.86 18.90
C PRO A 255 8.39 -7.04 17.63
N PHE A 256 7.38 -6.29 17.17
CA PHE A 256 7.54 -5.36 16.06
C PHE A 256 8.62 -4.33 16.42
N LYS A 257 9.47 -4.01 15.46
CA LYS A 257 10.44 -2.94 15.60
C LYS A 257 9.72 -1.62 15.36
N GLN A 258 9.78 -0.72 16.34
CA GLN A 258 9.20 0.62 16.20
C GLN A 258 9.74 1.31 14.93
N GLY A 259 8.81 1.83 14.13
CA GLY A 259 9.07 2.50 12.87
C GLY A 259 9.41 1.61 11.68
N ALA A 260 9.51 0.30 11.87
CA ALA A 260 9.63 -0.64 10.77
C ALA A 260 8.27 -0.84 10.08
N TRP A 261 8.30 -1.09 8.78
CA TRP A 261 7.12 -1.35 7.96
C TRP A 261 6.88 -2.84 7.83
N TYR A 262 5.61 -3.23 7.94
CA TYR A 262 5.15 -4.61 7.92
C TYR A 262 4.00 -4.76 6.94
N LEU A 263 4.01 -5.85 6.18
CA LEU A 263 2.91 -6.27 5.34
C LEU A 263 1.97 -7.18 6.14
N PHE A 264 0.73 -6.74 6.33
CA PHE A 264 -0.35 -7.53 6.91
C PHE A 264 -1.23 -8.08 5.81
N GLN A 265 -1.58 -9.36 5.90
CA GLN A 265 -2.54 -9.99 5.01
C GLN A 265 -3.54 -10.85 5.78
N ALA A 266 -4.80 -10.82 5.36
CA ALA A 266 -5.83 -11.73 5.84
C ALA A 266 -6.46 -12.44 4.64
N VAL A 267 -6.22 -13.75 4.52
CA VAL A 267 -6.70 -14.59 3.40
C VAL A 267 -8.00 -15.26 3.82
N TYR A 268 -9.04 -15.13 3.00
CA TYR A 268 -10.37 -15.67 3.26
C TYR A 268 -10.59 -16.99 2.52
N ALA A 269 -11.60 -17.74 2.97
CA ALA A 269 -11.92 -19.05 2.39
C ALA A 269 -12.34 -19.00 0.92
N ASP A 270 -12.86 -17.85 0.47
CA ASP A 270 -13.24 -17.59 -0.93
C ASP A 270 -12.05 -17.16 -1.81
N GLY A 271 -10.83 -17.15 -1.25
CA GLY A 271 -9.61 -16.72 -1.93
C GLY A 271 -9.42 -15.20 -2.00
N SER A 272 -10.38 -14.40 -1.52
CA SER A 272 -10.19 -12.96 -1.37
C SER A 272 -9.16 -12.68 -0.27
N THR A 273 -8.49 -11.53 -0.33
CA THR A 273 -7.41 -11.22 0.61
C THR A 273 -7.35 -9.74 0.90
N ALA A 274 -7.40 -9.40 2.20
CA ALA A 274 -7.11 -8.06 2.68
C ALA A 274 -5.61 -7.87 2.74
N ARG A 275 -5.12 -6.70 2.32
CA ARG A 275 -3.69 -6.34 2.36
C ARG A 275 -3.51 -4.91 2.84
N VAL A 276 -2.46 -4.68 3.61
CA VAL A 276 -1.98 -3.32 3.95
C VAL A 276 -0.51 -3.40 4.34
N SER A 277 0.29 -2.45 3.86
CA SER A 277 1.63 -2.20 4.43
C SER A 277 1.54 -0.96 5.33
N ILE A 278 1.97 -1.09 6.58
CA ILE A 278 1.93 0.01 7.54
C ILE A 278 3.14 -0.03 8.47
N GLY A 279 3.63 1.14 8.86
CA GLY A 279 4.68 1.26 9.87
C GLY A 279 4.18 0.98 11.28
N ALA A 280 4.99 0.27 12.07
CA ALA A 280 4.76 0.03 13.49
C ALA A 280 5.02 1.29 14.29
N TRP A 281 4.01 2.15 14.39
CA TRP A 281 4.05 3.39 15.14
C TRP A 281 3.06 3.38 16.29
N GLN A 282 3.39 4.09 17.36
CA GLN A 282 2.43 4.55 18.36
C GLN A 282 2.04 5.96 17.94
N PRO A 283 0.83 6.20 17.41
CA PRO A 283 0.28 7.54 17.48
C PRO A 283 0.07 7.77 18.98
N GLY A 284 1.03 8.44 19.64
CA GLY A 284 0.74 9.00 20.96
C GLY A 284 -0.55 9.80 20.88
N LEU A 285 -1.22 10.02 22.01
CA LEU A 285 -2.41 10.88 22.02
C LEU A 285 -1.95 12.32 21.70
N VAL A 286 -1.93 12.68 20.42
CA VAL A 286 -1.67 14.05 19.97
C VAL A 286 -3.04 14.70 19.80
N TYR A 287 -3.50 15.34 20.87
CA TYR A 287 -4.53 16.37 20.76
C TYR A 287 -3.86 17.58 20.08
N GLY A 288 -4.33 17.97 18.91
CA GLY A 288 -3.87 19.13 18.15
C GLY A 288 -5.05 19.88 17.58
#